data_AF-A0A0D0X5R1-F1
#
_entry.id   AF-A0A0D0X5R1-F1
#
_cell.length_a   1.000
_cell.length_b   1.000
_cell.length_c   1.000
_cell.angle_alpha   90.00
_cell.angle_beta   90.00
_cell.angle_gamma   90.00
#
_symmetry.space_group_name_H-M   'P 1'
#
loop_
_entity.id
_entity.type
_entity.pdbx_description
1 polymer ?
#
loop_
_entity_poly.entity_id
_entity_poly.type
_entity_poly.pdbx_seq_one_letter_code
_entity_poly.pdbx_strand_id
1 'polypeptide(L)'
;MGFLSSLRDLRRQADEIDRTYDPGAQLRQGLAAMQHMRQQLAGQQATAHLATTGTPATATIVGLRQTGGYVNHAPLVEIRLMVTPVDRPPFPATHTGLVPPVYLGQLRPGGTVAVRYSPADPNSVAVVWGQPA
;
A
#
# COMPACT_ATOMS: atom_id res chain seq x y z
N MET A 1 -51.67 15.13 -5.22
CA MET A 1 -50.52 15.21 -4.29
C MET A 1 -49.30 14.59 -4.98
N GLY A 2 -48.38 15.25 -5.67
CA GLY A 2 -48.15 16.65 -5.99
C GLY A 2 -46.94 16.74 -6.93
N PHE A 3 -47.03 16.19 -8.15
CA PHE A 3 -45.95 16.22 -9.16
C PHE A 3 -45.40 17.64 -9.42
N LEU A 4 -46.27 18.65 -9.26
CA LEU A 4 -45.93 20.07 -9.41
C LEU A 4 -45.14 20.67 -8.22
N SER A 5 -45.10 20.05 -7.05
CA SER A 5 -44.21 20.50 -5.95
C SER A 5 -42.80 19.98 -6.16
N SER A 6 -42.65 18.73 -6.60
CA SER A 6 -41.35 18.11 -6.91
C SER A 6 -40.51 18.92 -7.90
N LEU A 7 -41.15 19.52 -8.91
CA LEU A 7 -40.45 20.36 -9.90
C LEU A 7 -39.93 21.69 -9.31
N ARG A 8 -40.61 22.25 -8.30
CA ARG A 8 -40.18 23.48 -7.62
C ARG A 8 -39.07 23.21 -6.61
N ASP A 9 -39.15 22.08 -5.91
CA ASP A 9 -38.12 21.67 -4.96
C ASP A 9 -36.81 21.31 -5.68
N LEU A 10 -36.90 20.63 -6.84
CA LEU A 10 -35.75 20.38 -7.72
C LEU A 10 -35.05 21.67 -8.15
N ARG A 11 -35.81 22.72 -8.48
CA ARG A 11 -35.23 24.01 -8.90
C ARG A 11 -34.55 24.75 -7.76
N ARG A 12 -35.13 24.73 -6.55
CA ARG A 12 -34.47 25.28 -5.35
C ARG A 12 -33.20 24.53 -5.00
N GLN A 13 -33.23 23.19 -5.07
CA GLN A 13 -32.04 22.37 -4.88
C GLN A 13 -30.96 22.71 -5.92
N ALA A 14 -31.33 22.90 -7.18
CA ALA A 14 -30.38 23.29 -8.22
C ALA A 14 -29.76 24.67 -7.97
N ASP A 15 -30.56 25.67 -7.56
CA ASP A 15 -30.07 27.03 -7.24
C ASP A 15 -29.15 27.04 -5.99
N GLU A 16 -29.42 26.17 -5.01
CA GLU A 16 -28.57 26.01 -3.82
C GLU A 16 -27.25 25.30 -4.14
N ILE A 17 -27.30 24.30 -5.02
CA ILE A 17 -26.10 23.62 -5.55
C ILE A 17 -25.25 24.64 -6.33
N ASP A 18 -25.85 25.43 -7.22
CA ASP A 18 -25.15 26.44 -8.02
C ASP A 18 -24.45 27.50 -7.15
N ARG A 19 -25.10 27.96 -6.08
CA ARG A 19 -24.52 28.93 -5.13
C ARG A 19 -23.31 28.39 -4.35
N THR A 20 -23.17 27.08 -4.19
CA THR A 20 -22.12 26.45 -3.38
C THR A 20 -21.10 25.67 -4.22
N TYR A 21 -21.30 25.60 -5.53
CA TYR A 21 -20.43 24.90 -6.46
C TYR A 21 -19.19 25.74 -6.80
N ASP A 22 -18.06 25.45 -6.15
CA ASP A 22 -16.74 26.01 -6.49
C ASP A 22 -15.94 25.00 -7.35
N PRO A 23 -15.95 25.14 -8.70
CA PRO A 23 -15.20 24.24 -9.59
C PRO A 23 -13.68 24.26 -9.32
N GLY A 24 -13.13 25.34 -8.76
CA GLY A 24 -11.72 25.43 -8.38
C GLY A 24 -11.40 24.63 -7.11
N ALA A 25 -12.30 24.56 -6.15
CA ALA A 25 -12.16 23.69 -4.97
C ALA A 25 -12.22 22.20 -5.37
N GLN A 26 -13.16 21.83 -6.26
CA GLN A 26 -13.33 20.45 -6.71
C GLN A 26 -12.12 19.95 -7.53
N LEU A 27 -11.55 20.80 -8.41
CA LEU A 27 -10.33 20.46 -9.15
C LEU A 27 -9.13 20.26 -8.22
N ARG A 28 -8.94 21.10 -7.19
CA ARG A 28 -7.86 20.95 -6.20
C ARG A 28 -7.99 19.66 -5.41
N GLN A 29 -9.21 19.30 -5.00
CA GLN A 29 -9.48 18.03 -4.32
C GLN A 29 -9.22 16.83 -5.24
N GLY A 30 -9.63 16.91 -6.50
CA GLY A 30 -9.34 15.88 -7.51
C GLY A 30 -7.84 15.69 -7.75
N LEU A 31 -7.07 16.78 -7.82
CA LEU A 31 -5.62 16.73 -7.97
C LEU A 31 -4.93 16.15 -6.73
N ALA A 32 -5.36 16.53 -5.51
CA ALA A 32 -4.83 15.97 -4.27
C ALA A 32 -5.09 14.45 -4.17
N ALA A 33 -6.30 14.01 -4.51
CA ALA A 33 -6.64 12.59 -4.59
C ALA A 33 -5.77 11.85 -5.63
N MET A 34 -5.56 12.45 -6.81
CA MET A 34 -4.69 11.90 -7.85
C MET A 34 -3.22 11.80 -7.41
N GLN A 35 -2.71 12.77 -6.66
CA GLN A 35 -1.35 12.73 -6.12
C GLN A 35 -1.16 11.58 -5.14
N HIS A 36 -2.10 11.38 -4.21
CA HIS A 36 -2.07 10.23 -3.30
C HIS A 36 -2.15 8.90 -4.07
N MET A 37 -3.00 8.84 -5.10
CA MET A 37 -3.11 7.63 -5.92
C MET A 37 -1.81 7.32 -6.68
N ARG A 38 -1.13 8.33 -7.25
CA ARG A 38 0.18 8.15 -7.90
C ARG A 38 1.24 7.63 -6.94
N GLN A 39 1.29 8.16 -5.73
CA GLN A 39 2.26 7.71 -4.72
C GLN A 39 2.05 6.25 -4.34
N GLN A 40 0.79 5.83 -4.15
CA GLN A 40 0.48 4.42 -3.87
C GLN A 40 0.82 3.49 -5.05
N LEU A 41 0.46 3.88 -6.28
CA LEU A 41 0.78 3.10 -7.49
C LEU A 41 2.29 2.95 -7.68
N ALA A 42 3.05 4.04 -7.49
CA ALA A 42 4.50 4.02 -7.60
C ALA A 42 5.15 3.08 -6.57
N GLY A 43 4.68 3.09 -5.31
CA GLY A 43 5.17 2.18 -4.27
C GLY A 43 4.90 0.71 -4.57
N GLN A 44 3.72 0.40 -5.11
CA GLN A 44 3.38 -0.97 -5.53
C GLN A 44 4.24 -1.43 -6.71
N GLN A 45 4.44 -0.57 -7.71
CA GLN A 45 5.27 -0.87 -8.87
C GLN A 45 6.74 -1.07 -8.47
N ALA A 46 7.29 -0.23 -7.59
CA ALA A 46 8.65 -0.38 -7.09
C ALA A 46 8.86 -1.70 -6.35
N THR A 47 7.90 -2.08 -5.49
CA THR A 47 7.95 -3.35 -4.75
C THR A 47 7.86 -4.55 -5.69
N ALA A 48 6.95 -4.52 -6.66
CA ALA A 48 6.82 -5.58 -7.67
C ALA A 48 8.07 -5.70 -8.54
N HIS A 49 8.68 -4.57 -8.90
CA HIS A 49 9.94 -4.56 -9.64
C HIS A 49 11.07 -5.18 -8.80
N LEU A 50 11.25 -4.75 -7.54
CA LEU A 50 12.26 -5.33 -6.64
C LEU A 50 12.09 -6.82 -6.40
N ALA A 51 10.84 -7.30 -6.28
CA ALA A 51 10.54 -8.72 -6.12
C ALA A 51 11.00 -9.57 -7.32
N THR A 52 11.27 -8.95 -8.48
CA THR A 52 11.76 -9.64 -9.68
C THR A 52 13.24 -9.35 -9.99
N THR A 53 13.70 -8.12 -9.77
CA THR A 53 15.06 -7.68 -10.18
C THR A 53 16.05 -7.49 -9.04
N GLY A 54 15.59 -7.44 -7.78
CA GLY A 54 16.45 -7.21 -6.63
C GLY A 54 17.45 -8.35 -6.38
N THR A 55 18.40 -8.15 -5.48
CA THR A 55 19.35 -9.19 -5.07
C THR A 55 18.67 -10.14 -4.08
N PRO A 56 18.73 -11.46 -4.27
CA PRO A 56 18.09 -12.41 -3.36
C PRO A 56 18.83 -12.47 -2.03
N ALA A 57 18.07 -12.56 -0.93
CA ALA A 57 18.59 -12.78 0.41
C ALA A 57 17.52 -13.46 1.27
N THR A 58 17.91 -13.82 2.49
CA THR A 58 16.97 -14.26 3.53
C THR A 58 16.76 -13.16 4.54
N ALA A 59 15.62 -13.16 5.21
CA ALA A 59 15.39 -12.23 6.31
C ALA A 59 14.68 -12.92 7.47
N THR A 60 15.09 -12.55 8.69
CA THR A 60 14.38 -12.93 9.90
C THR A 60 13.38 -11.85 10.26
N ILE A 61 12.13 -12.23 10.52
CA ILE A 61 11.09 -11.32 11.01
C ILE A 61 11.42 -10.96 12.46
N VAL A 62 11.67 -9.67 12.73
CA VAL A 62 11.92 -9.18 14.10
C VAL A 62 10.68 -8.55 14.72
N GLY A 63 9.70 -8.16 13.91
CA GLY A 63 8.46 -7.60 14.42
C GLY A 63 7.42 -7.39 13.33
N LEU A 64 6.17 -7.30 13.76
CA LEU A 64 5.01 -7.13 12.89
C LEU A 64 4.13 -6.02 13.44
N ARG A 65 3.56 -5.22 12.56
CA ARG A 65 2.56 -4.22 12.92
C ARG A 65 1.45 -4.20 11.86
N GLN A 66 0.22 -4.38 12.30
CA GLN A 66 -0.92 -4.22 11.42
C GLN A 66 -1.12 -2.74 11.07
N THR A 67 -1.38 -2.45 9.80
CA THR A 67 -1.61 -1.07 9.35
C THR A 67 -3.08 -0.65 9.40
N GLY A 68 -3.99 -1.62 9.56
CA GLY A 68 -5.44 -1.44 9.45
C GLY A 68 -5.97 -1.52 8.01
N GLY A 69 -5.10 -1.48 7.00
CA GLY A 69 -5.48 -1.61 5.60
C GLY A 69 -5.71 -3.06 5.17
N TYR A 70 -6.66 -3.25 4.26
CA TYR A 70 -6.94 -4.53 3.61
C TYR A 70 -7.23 -4.30 2.12
N VAL A 71 -6.79 -5.24 1.28
CA VAL A 71 -7.14 -5.29 -0.15
C VAL A 71 -7.52 -6.72 -0.47
N ASN A 72 -8.73 -6.97 -0.98
CA ASN A 72 -9.21 -8.31 -1.32
C ASN A 72 -9.02 -9.35 -0.19
N HIS A 73 -9.32 -8.96 1.06
CA HIS A 73 -9.09 -9.74 2.29
C HIS A 73 -7.62 -10.00 2.66
N ALA A 74 -6.65 -9.60 1.84
CA ALA A 74 -5.24 -9.61 2.22
C ALA A 74 -4.95 -8.40 3.13
N PRO A 75 -4.43 -8.60 4.35
CA PRO A 75 -4.03 -7.51 5.21
C PRO A 75 -2.77 -6.83 4.68
N LEU A 76 -2.72 -5.51 4.84
CA LEU A 76 -1.50 -4.73 4.69
C LEU A 76 -0.74 -4.73 6.02
N VAL A 77 0.47 -5.28 6.02
CA VAL A 77 1.28 -5.48 7.24
C VAL A 77 2.62 -4.80 7.07
N GLU A 78 3.04 -4.09 8.11
CA GLU A 78 4.41 -3.60 8.24
C GLU A 78 5.24 -4.69 8.95
N ILE A 79 6.29 -5.13 8.28
CA ILE A 79 7.17 -6.23 8.68
C ILE A 79 8.55 -5.64 8.91
N ARG A 80 9.02 -5.71 10.16
CA ARG A 80 10.40 -5.37 10.51
C ARG A 80 11.25 -6.62 10.32
N LEU A 81 12.34 -6.47 9.60
CA LEU A 81 13.18 -7.55 9.11
C LEU A 81 14.64 -7.33 9.51
N MET A 82 15.35 -8.43 9.77
CA MET A 82 16.81 -8.48 9.75
C MET A 82 17.23 -9.24 8.49
N VAL A 83 17.68 -8.52 7.47
CA VAL A 83 18.08 -9.08 6.19
C VAL A 83 19.50 -9.62 6.31
N THR A 84 19.74 -10.82 5.80
CA THR A 84 21.04 -11.51 5.81
C THR A 84 21.44 -11.87 4.38
N PRO A 85 22.08 -10.95 3.65
CA PRO A 85 22.65 -11.24 2.34
C PRO A 85 23.91 -12.11 2.45
N VAL A 86 24.31 -12.72 1.34
CA VAL A 86 25.52 -13.56 1.28
C VAL A 86 26.80 -12.72 1.18
N ASP A 87 26.71 -11.55 0.58
CA ASP A 87 27.82 -10.70 0.15
C ASP A 87 28.13 -9.54 1.09
N ARG A 88 27.34 -9.33 2.15
CA ARG A 88 27.50 -8.22 3.08
C ARG A 88 26.95 -8.54 4.48
N PRO A 89 27.35 -7.76 5.51
CA PRO A 89 26.79 -7.91 6.84
C PRO A 89 25.27 -7.76 6.89
N PRO A 90 24.59 -8.44 7.82
CA PRO A 90 23.15 -8.29 8.04
C PRO A 90 22.76 -6.84 8.36
N PHE A 91 21.55 -6.45 7.95
CA PHE A 91 21.03 -5.10 8.19
C PHE A 91 19.53 -5.09 8.48
N PRO A 92 19.05 -4.12 9.28
CA PRO A 92 17.62 -3.96 9.54
C PRO A 92 16.93 -3.32 8.32
N ALA A 93 15.72 -3.79 8.01
CA ALA A 93 14.86 -3.19 7.00
C ALA A 93 13.39 -3.23 7.44
N THR A 94 12.56 -2.36 6.88
CA THR A 94 11.11 -2.39 7.07
C THR A 94 10.43 -2.55 5.73
N HIS A 95 9.56 -3.55 5.62
CA HIS A 95 8.76 -3.79 4.43
C HIS A 95 7.28 -3.64 4.79
N THR A 96 6.54 -2.83 4.04
CA THR A 96 5.09 -2.75 4.17
C THR A 96 4.45 -3.28 2.90
N GLY A 97 3.70 -4.36 3.02
CA GLY A 97 3.16 -5.08 1.86
C GLY A 97 1.90 -5.87 2.17
N LEU A 98 1.17 -6.21 1.11
CA LEU A 98 0.04 -7.11 1.20
C LEU A 98 0.54 -8.52 1.45
N VAL A 99 -0.06 -9.19 2.43
CA VAL A 99 0.25 -10.58 2.75
C VAL A 99 -0.86 -11.46 2.18
N PRO A 100 -0.56 -12.37 1.24
CA PRO A 100 -1.56 -13.32 0.78
C PRO A 100 -2.04 -14.21 1.95
N PRO A 101 -3.36 -14.45 2.11
CA PRO A 101 -3.89 -15.16 3.28
C PRO A 101 -3.24 -16.52 3.56
N VAL A 102 -2.86 -17.25 2.52
CA VAL A 102 -2.20 -18.57 2.63
C VAL A 102 -0.84 -18.52 3.35
N TYR A 103 -0.18 -17.36 3.37
CA TYR A 103 1.13 -17.18 4.02
C TYR A 103 1.04 -16.51 5.40
N LEU A 104 -0.16 -16.13 5.88
CA LEU A 104 -0.31 -15.45 7.17
C LEU A 104 0.27 -16.26 8.35
N GLY A 105 0.16 -17.59 8.31
CA GLY A 105 0.72 -18.46 9.36
C GLY A 105 2.25 -18.44 9.45
N GLN A 106 2.94 -17.90 8.43
CA GLN A 106 4.40 -17.75 8.41
C GLN A 106 4.86 -16.45 9.11
N LEU A 107 3.97 -15.47 9.28
CA LEU A 107 4.30 -14.19 9.89
C LEU A 107 4.34 -14.29 11.41
N ARG A 108 5.53 -14.59 11.93
CA ARG A 108 5.82 -14.55 13.36
C ARG A 108 7.24 -14.05 13.60
N PRO A 109 7.51 -13.31 14.69
CA PRO A 109 8.86 -12.99 15.11
C PRO A 109 9.72 -14.26 15.20
N GLY A 110 10.96 -14.19 14.71
CA GLY A 110 11.87 -15.33 14.57
C GLY A 110 11.63 -16.21 13.32
N GLY A 111 10.53 -16.00 12.59
CA GLY A 111 10.30 -16.66 11.31
C GLY A 111 11.24 -16.14 10.22
N THR A 112 11.61 -16.99 9.27
CA THR A 112 12.47 -16.64 8.14
C THR A 112 11.65 -16.55 6.86
N VAL A 113 11.93 -15.55 6.03
CA VAL A 113 11.29 -15.33 4.72
C VAL A 113 12.32 -15.06 3.64
N ALA A 114 12.01 -15.46 2.41
CA ALA A 114 12.76 -15.06 1.24
C ALA A 114 12.49 -13.57 0.94
N VAL A 115 13.54 -12.82 0.66
CA VAL A 115 13.44 -11.41 0.29
C VAL A 115 14.29 -11.07 -0.92
N ARG A 116 13.96 -9.96 -1.57
CA ARG A 116 14.86 -9.29 -2.50
C ARG A 116 15.07 -7.86 -2.05
N TYR A 117 16.32 -7.41 -2.12
CA TYR A 117 16.69 -6.04 -1.72
C TYR A 117 17.37 -5.29 -2.87
N SER A 118 17.34 -3.97 -2.81
CA SER A 118 18.13 -3.11 -3.68
C SER A 118 19.54 -2.93 -3.11
N PRO A 119 20.63 -3.25 -3.85
CA PRO A 119 21.98 -2.91 -3.43
C PRO A 119 22.21 -1.40 -3.29
N ALA A 120 21.47 -0.60 -4.06
CA ALA A 120 21.57 0.86 -4.07
C ALA A 120 20.81 1.53 -2.91
N ASP A 121 19.81 0.85 -2.34
CA ASP A 121 19.00 1.36 -1.23
C ASP A 121 18.68 0.24 -0.21
N PRO A 122 19.35 0.21 0.95
CA PRO A 122 19.13 -0.79 1.99
C PRO A 122 17.70 -0.81 2.57
N ASN A 123 16.94 0.28 2.43
CA ASN A 123 15.55 0.32 2.89
C ASN A 123 14.57 -0.26 1.87
N SER A 124 15.05 -0.56 0.66
CA SER A 124 14.25 -1.11 -0.43
C SER A 124 14.29 -2.64 -0.39
N VAL A 125 13.34 -3.23 0.33
CA VAL A 125 13.22 -4.69 0.50
C VAL A 125 11.80 -5.14 0.17
N ALA A 126 11.68 -6.23 -0.60
CA ALA A 126 10.43 -6.89 -0.93
C ALA A 126 10.44 -8.32 -0.41
N VAL A 127 9.38 -8.74 0.27
CA VAL A 127 9.17 -10.14 0.65
C VAL A 127 8.68 -10.92 -0.57
N VAL A 128 9.30 -12.07 -0.85
CA VAL A 128 8.88 -12.95 -1.96
C VAL A 128 8.17 -14.17 -1.40
N TRP A 129 6.84 -14.13 -1.49
CA TRP A 129 5.99 -15.21 -1.01
C TRP A 129 6.10 -16.46 -1.88
N GLY A 130 6.02 -17.64 -1.26
CA GLY A 130 6.04 -18.94 -1.95
C GLY A 130 7.42 -19.40 -2.40
N GLN A 131 8.47 -18.62 -2.18
CA GLN A 131 9.84 -19.08 -2.30
C GLN A 131 10.35 -19.60 -0.96
N PRO A 132 11.12 -20.71 -0.93
CA PRO A 132 11.80 -21.12 0.29
C PRO A 132 12.78 -20.02 0.70
N ALA A 133 12.82 -19.75 2.01
CA ALA A 133 13.85 -18.93 2.61
C ALA A 133 15.19 -19.66 2.59
#